data_AF-A0A519HX79-F1
#
_entry.id   AF-A0A519HX79-F1
#
_cell.length_a   1.000
_cell.length_b   1.000
_cell.length_c   1.000
_cell.angle_alpha   90.00
_cell.angle_beta   90.00
_cell.angle_gamma   90.00
#
_symmetry.space_group_name_H-M   'P 1'
#
loop_
_entity.id
_entity.type
_entity.pdbx_description
1 polymer ?
#
loop_
_entity_poly.entity_id
_entity_poly.type
_entity_poly.pdbx_seq_one_letter_code
_entity_poly.pdbx_strand_id
1 'polypeptide(L)'
;MASPALRLVRNLAIAAVVSTAATGLISLFWKAIGGGDLPLHGWIALLLGVLGTVVLAWVLMGLAFKSSREGWDDHVDNTLDPGRDETGHGD
;
A
#
# COMPACT_ATOMS: atom_id res chain seq x y z
N MET A 1 26.71 4.82 16.67
CA MET A 1 25.69 5.14 15.64
C MET A 1 25.78 4.07 14.57
N ALA A 2 24.81 3.15 14.47
CA ALA A 2 24.88 2.10 13.44
C ALA A 2 24.90 2.75 12.06
N SER A 3 25.80 2.30 11.18
CA SER A 3 25.91 2.89 9.84
C SER A 3 24.58 2.74 9.10
N PRO A 4 24.17 3.73 8.28
CA PRO A 4 22.95 3.65 7.48
C PRO A 4 22.95 2.39 6.59
N ALA A 5 24.12 1.96 6.12
CA ALA A 5 24.31 0.72 5.39
C ALA A 5 23.96 -0.54 6.23
N LEU A 6 24.39 -0.62 7.49
CA LEU A 6 24.07 -1.77 8.36
C LEU A 6 22.57 -1.87 8.63
N ARG A 7 21.88 -0.73 8.77
CA ARG A 7 20.41 -0.69 8.93
C ARG A 7 19.70 -1.18 7.67
N LEU A 8 20.16 -0.76 6.50
CA LEU A 8 19.61 -1.18 5.21
C LEU A 8 19.79 -2.68 4.99
N VAL A 9 21.01 -3.20 5.17
CA VAL A 9 21.32 -4.63 5.00
C VAL A 9 20.50 -5.48 5.97
N ARG A 10 20.39 -5.07 7.23
CA ARG A 10 19.53 -5.75 8.22
C ARG A 10 18.07 -5.78 7.78
N ASN A 11 17.53 -4.64 7.33
CA ASN A 11 16.13 -4.57 6.90
C ASN A 11 15.88 -5.42 5.65
N LEU A 12 16.81 -5.44 4.70
CA LEU A 12 16.77 -6.33 3.53
C LEU A 12 16.81 -7.80 3.94
N ALA A 13 17.69 -8.18 4.88
CA ALA A 13 17.77 -9.54 5.38
C ALA A 13 16.45 -9.96 6.07
N ILE A 14 15.88 -9.10 6.91
CA ILE A 14 14.57 -9.35 7.54
C ILE A 14 13.48 -9.49 6.47
N ALA A 15 13.42 -8.57 5.50
CA ALA A 15 12.44 -8.62 4.43
C ALA A 15 12.57 -9.91 3.59
N ALA A 16 13.79 -10.35 3.31
CA ALA A 16 14.04 -11.60 2.58
C ALA A 16 13.59 -12.83 3.39
N VAL A 17 13.86 -12.87 4.69
CA VAL A 17 13.42 -13.96 5.59
C VAL A 17 11.89 -14.00 5.66
N VAL A 18 11.25 -12.85 5.88
CA VAL A 18 9.78 -12.74 5.95
C VAL A 18 9.15 -13.14 4.62
N SER A 19 9.68 -12.66 3.50
CA SER A 19 9.19 -13.03 2.17
C SER A 19 9.30 -14.52 1.92
N THR A 20 10.45 -15.13 2.24
CA THR A 20 10.65 -16.58 2.07
C THR A 20 9.68 -17.39 2.94
N ALA A 21 9.50 -17.00 4.19
CA ALA A 21 8.57 -17.66 5.12
C ALA A 21 7.11 -17.54 4.64
N ALA A 22 6.69 -16.34 4.21
CA ALA A 22 5.35 -16.11 3.69
C ALA A 22 5.08 -16.93 2.42
N THR A 23 6.00 -16.92 1.45
CA THR A 23 5.88 -17.72 0.22
C THR A 23 5.84 -19.22 0.53
N GLY A 24 6.65 -19.69 1.47
CA GLY A 24 6.65 -21.08 1.91
C GLY A 24 5.31 -21.50 2.54
N LEU A 25 4.77 -20.68 3.44
CA LEU A 25 3.47 -20.92 4.05
C LEU A 25 2.35 -20.95 3.01
N ILE A 26 2.28 -19.96 2.13
CA ILE A 26 1.28 -19.91 1.05
C ILE A 26 1.37 -21.16 0.18
N SER A 27 2.59 -21.60 -0.18
CA SER A 27 2.80 -22.81 -0.97
C SER A 27 2.34 -24.08 -0.25
N LEU A 28 2.56 -24.15 1.06
CA LEU A 28 2.12 -25.28 1.90
C LEU A 28 0.60 -25.34 1.96
N PHE A 29 -0.06 -24.22 2.23
CA PHE A 29 -1.51 -24.12 2.27
C PHE A 29 -2.13 -24.42 0.90
N TRP A 30 -1.54 -23.92 -0.19
CA TRP A 30 -1.97 -24.22 -1.56
C TRP A 30 -1.97 -25.73 -1.83
N LYS A 31 -0.91 -26.43 -1.44
CA LYS A 31 -0.84 -27.89 -1.57
C LYS A 31 -1.84 -28.61 -0.66
N ALA A 32 -2.04 -28.12 0.57
CA ALA A 32 -2.94 -28.72 1.54
C ALA A 32 -4.41 -28.72 1.08
N ILE A 33 -4.83 -27.71 0.32
CA ILE A 33 -6.19 -27.62 -0.25
C ILE A 33 -6.33 -28.36 -1.59
N GLY A 34 -5.31 -29.12 -2.01
CA GLY A 34 -5.31 -29.84 -3.29
C GLY A 34 -4.97 -28.97 -4.50
N GLY A 35 -4.31 -27.83 -4.30
CA GLY A 35 -3.89 -26.93 -5.37
C GLY A 35 -2.90 -27.62 -6.32
N GLY A 36 -3.32 -27.85 -7.55
CA GLY A 36 -2.48 -28.35 -8.64
C GLY A 36 -1.58 -27.26 -9.23
N ASP A 37 -0.79 -27.64 -10.24
CA ASP A 37 0.07 -26.69 -10.95
C ASP A 37 -0.74 -25.59 -11.61
N LEU A 38 -0.31 -24.35 -11.42
CA LEU A 38 -0.93 -23.18 -12.05
C LEU A 38 -0.69 -23.24 -13.56
N PRO A 39 -1.74 -23.22 -14.40
CA PRO A 39 -1.57 -23.14 -15.85
C PRO A 39 -0.93 -21.80 -16.23
N LEU A 40 -0.35 -21.72 -17.44
CA LEU A 40 0.35 -20.52 -17.92
C LEU A 40 -0.50 -19.24 -17.79
N HIS A 41 -1.79 -19.32 -18.11
CA HIS A 41 -2.72 -18.19 -17.96
C HIS A 41 -2.89 -17.74 -16.51
N GLY A 42 -2.84 -18.68 -15.55
CA GLY A 42 -2.88 -18.37 -14.12
C GLY A 42 -1.67 -17.59 -13.66
N TRP A 43 -0.48 -17.95 -14.16
CA TRP A 43 0.74 -17.18 -13.91
C TRP A 43 0.69 -15.77 -14.50
N ILE A 44 0.21 -15.64 -15.73
CA ILE A 44 0.04 -14.34 -16.39
C ILE A 44 -0.95 -13.47 -15.61
N ALA A 45 -2.11 -14.02 -15.24
CA ALA A 45 -3.12 -13.29 -14.47
C ALA A 45 -2.59 -12.86 -13.09
N LEU A 46 -1.86 -13.73 -12.40
CA LEU A 46 -1.25 -13.42 -11.11
C LEU A 46 -0.21 -12.30 -11.23
N LEU A 47 0.67 -12.37 -12.24
CA LEU A 47 1.67 -11.34 -12.49
C LEU A 47 1.02 -10.01 -12.86
N LEU A 48 0.00 -10.03 -13.72
CA LEU A 48 -0.76 -8.84 -14.10
C LEU A 48 -1.47 -8.22 -12.88
N GLY A 49 -2.04 -9.03 -12.00
CA GLY A 49 -2.68 -8.56 -10.76
C GLY A 49 -1.68 -7.91 -9.80
N VAL A 50 -0.52 -8.54 -9.59
CA VAL A 50 0.55 -7.97 -8.76
C VAL A 50 1.06 -6.65 -9.35
N LEU A 51 1.41 -6.62 -10.64
CA LEU A 51 1.89 -5.38 -11.27
C LEU A 51 0.80 -4.29 -11.27
N GLY A 52 -0.44 -4.67 -11.58
CA GLY A 52 -1.57 -3.74 -11.58
C GLY A 52 -1.78 -3.09 -10.23
N THR A 53 -1.71 -3.85 -9.14
CA THR A 53 -1.85 -3.29 -7.77
C THR A 53 -0.69 -2.39 -7.37
N VAL A 54 0.55 -2.74 -7.74
CA VAL A 54 1.72 -1.88 -7.47
C VAL A 54 1.62 -0.56 -8.25
N VAL A 55 1.29 -0.63 -9.54
CA VAL A 55 1.07 0.56 -10.38
C VAL A 55 -0.05 1.41 -9.82
N LEU A 56 -1.17 0.78 -9.42
CA LEU A 56 -2.29 1.47 -8.81
C LEU A 56 -1.88 2.19 -7.52
N ALA A 57 -1.18 1.49 -6.61
CA ALA A 57 -0.70 2.09 -5.37
C ALA A 57 0.26 3.27 -5.61
N TRP A 58 1.15 3.15 -6.60
CA TRP A 58 2.02 4.25 -7.01
C TRP A 58 1.23 5.44 -7.53
N VAL A 59 0.26 5.22 -8.43
CA VAL A 59 -0.59 6.27 -8.99
C VAL A 59 -1.38 6.96 -7.88
N LEU A 60 -1.98 6.20 -6.97
CA LEU A 60 -2.72 6.74 -5.83
C LEU A 60 -1.81 7.58 -4.93
N MET A 61 -0.60 7.11 -4.61
CA MET A 61 0.37 7.87 -3.84
C MET A 61 0.81 9.16 -4.58
N GLY A 62 1.00 9.09 -5.90
CA GLY A 62 1.29 10.25 -6.74
C GLY A 62 0.16 11.27 -6.74
N LEU A 63 -1.09 10.82 -6.83
CA LEU A 63 -2.27 11.67 -6.76
C LEU A 63 -2.43 12.29 -5.37
N ALA A 64 -2.18 11.56 -4.29
CA ALA A 64 -2.23 12.09 -2.94
C ALA A 64 -1.22 13.26 -2.76
N PHE A 65 0.01 13.09 -3.23
CA PHE A 65 1.00 14.18 -3.20
C PHE A 65 0.61 15.34 -4.12
N LYS A 66 0.03 15.08 -5.28
CA LYS A 66 -0.47 16.13 -6.18
C LYS A 66 -1.60 16.93 -5.52
N SER A 67 -2.59 16.26 -4.92
CA SER A 67 -3.70 16.90 -4.21
C SER A 67 -3.19 17.82 -3.10
N SER A 68 -2.23 17.33 -2.29
CA SER A 68 -1.63 18.11 -1.20
C SER A 68 -0.85 19.35 -1.68
N ARG A 69 -0.37 19.36 -2.93
CA ARG A 69 0.38 20.50 -3.52
C ARG A 69 -0.53 21.49 -4.23
N GLU A 70 -1.63 21.03 -4.80
CA GLU A 70 -2.58 21.86 -5.55
C GLU A 70 -3.69 22.44 -4.65
N GLY A 71 -3.73 22.10 -3.35
CA GLY A 71 -4.67 22.68 -2.38
C GLY A 71 -6.11 22.22 -2.57
N TRP A 72 -6.33 21.10 -3.27
CA TRP A 72 -7.68 20.59 -3.57
C TRP A 72 -8.44 20.17 -2.31
N ASP A 73 -7.73 19.70 -1.28
CA ASP A 73 -8.26 19.40 0.06
C ASP A 73 -8.62 20.68 0.84
N ASP A 74 -7.93 21.80 0.60
CA ASP A 74 -8.20 23.09 1.25
C ASP A 74 -9.45 23.78 0.68
N HIS A 75 -9.94 23.30 -0.46
CA HIS A 75 -11.14 23.81 -1.13
C HIS A 75 -12.40 23.00 -0.80
N VAL A 76 -12.31 22.04 0.12
CA VAL A 76 -13.47 21.28 0.62
C VAL A 76 -14.39 22.21 1.39
N ASP A 77 -15.66 22.22 0.99
CA ASP A 77 -16.71 22.99 1.65
C ASP A 77 -17.03 22.39 3.03
N ASN A 78 -16.41 22.97 4.07
CA ASN A 78 -16.59 22.56 5.47
C ASN A 78 -17.85 23.17 6.12
N THR A 79 -18.81 23.67 5.34
CA THR A 79 -20.06 24.23 5.87
C THR A 79 -20.92 23.19 6.61
N LEU A 80 -20.63 21.90 6.40
CA LEU A 80 -21.29 20.78 7.11
C LEU A 80 -20.50 20.26 8.32
N ASP A 81 -19.43 20.93 8.75
CA ASP A 81 -18.65 20.55 9.94
C ASP A 81 -19.45 20.84 11.24
N PRO A 82 -19.94 19.82 11.96
CA PRO A 82 -20.81 19.99 13.12
C PRO A 82 -20.08 20.54 14.36
N GLY A 83 -18.76 20.76 14.28
CA GLY A 83 -17.95 21.40 15.33
C GLY A 83 -17.65 22.88 15.10
N ARG A 84 -18.21 23.52 14.07
CA ARG A 84 -18.02 24.94 13.79
C ARG A 84 -18.96 25.76 14.69
N ASP A 85 -18.47 26.19 15.84
CA ASP A 85 -19.21 27.07 16.74
C ASP A 85 -19.60 28.37 16.01
N GLU A 86 -20.90 28.62 15.85
CA GLU A 86 -21.49 29.84 15.28
C GLU A 86 -21.30 31.08 16.21
N THR A 87 -20.24 31.13 17.01
CA THR A 87 -20.00 32.23 17.96
C THR A 87 -19.16 33.32 17.30
N GLY A 88 -19.77 34.09 16.39
CA GLY A 88 -19.02 35.06 15.61
C GLY A 88 -19.79 36.25 15.02
N HIS A 89 -20.93 36.66 15.58
CA HIS A 89 -21.42 38.05 15.41
C HIS A 89 -22.58 38.39 16.37
N GLY A 90 -22.22 38.70 17.61
CA GLY A 90 -22.94 39.68 18.41
C GLY A 90 -21.90 40.66 18.90
N ASP A 91 -22.11 41.95 18.58
CA ASP A 91 -21.54 43.20 19.15
C ASP A 91 -21.30 44.24 18.02
#